data_AF-A0A962MJM3-F1
#
_entry.id   AF-A0A962MJM3-F1
#
_cell.length_a   1.000
_cell.length_b   1.000
_cell.length_c   1.000
_cell.angle_alpha   90.00
_cell.angle_beta   90.00
_cell.angle_gamma   90.00
#
_symmetry.space_group_name_H-M   'P 1'
#
loop_
_entity.id
_entity.type
_entity.pdbx_description
1 polymer ?
#
loop_
_entity_poly.entity_id
_entity_poly.type
_entity_poly.pdbx_seq_one_letter_code
_entity_poly.pdbx_strand_id
1 'polypeptide(L)'
;PLTLSVKEQIMTVMGEDMLENKSIEDASKVAETLHSVAEKEPDITQSGSVIVDRLMQFGLSKTAAVKWSKTVDAVYIDEILDLVEFEYRAGKIRNLPAYTIKALQNDYRPKPVTIAEDVSKAEREKLQAESNRQQAQDVLKSLETDYYRQRLDTALSELSNSAREALEQDFWDAHKGNVLVKKYRKQGIGHPVVNSVYRAYAKARLLGDGNIAAGSDRADFEAFLATQHEVLADLEAAAQNIFQKKPRARR
;
A
#
# COMPACT_ATOMS: atom_id res chain seq x y z
N PRO A 1 30.18 12.27 21.59
CA PRO A 1 30.59 13.21 20.52
C PRO A 1 31.27 12.46 19.36
N LEU A 2 30.63 12.56 18.20
CA LEU A 2 31.13 12.34 16.83
C LEU A 2 31.49 10.93 16.36
N THR A 3 30.71 10.58 15.33
CA THR A 3 30.73 9.50 14.35
C THR A 3 31.95 9.50 13.43
N LEU A 4 32.44 8.31 13.07
CA LEU A 4 33.06 7.98 11.77
C LEU A 4 32.69 6.50 11.48
N SER A 5 31.71 6.22 10.63
CA SER A 5 31.72 6.15 9.15
C SER A 5 32.09 4.75 8.64
N VAL A 6 31.05 4.03 8.21
CA VAL A 6 30.96 2.66 7.67
C VAL A 6 31.80 2.44 6.38
N LYS A 7 32.62 3.41 5.97
CA LYS A 7 33.45 3.35 4.77
C LYS A 7 34.77 2.58 4.94
N GLU A 8 35.15 2.15 6.14
CA GLU A 8 36.46 1.51 6.40
C GLU A 8 36.42 0.00 6.71
N GLN A 9 35.26 -0.67 6.64
CA GLN A 9 35.21 -2.15 6.81
C GLN A 9 34.90 -2.93 5.53
N ILE A 10 34.82 -2.26 4.37
CA ILE A 10 34.56 -2.91 3.07
C ILE A 10 35.86 -3.26 2.30
N MET A 11 37.05 -2.94 2.80
CA MET A 11 38.30 -3.31 2.11
C MET A 11 39.36 -3.91 3.04
N THR A 12 39.13 -5.15 3.46
CA THR A 12 40.17 -6.11 3.89
C THR A 12 39.56 -7.49 3.62
N VAL A 13 39.83 -8.10 2.45
CA VAL A 13 40.97 -9.02 2.23
C VAL A 13 40.66 -10.40 2.85
N MET A 14 40.85 -11.56 2.24
CA MET A 14 41.22 -12.06 0.91
C MET A 14 40.96 -13.59 0.98
N GLY A 15 40.86 -14.24 -0.18
CA GLY A 15 40.67 -15.68 -0.35
C GLY A 15 39.93 -15.88 -1.67
N GLU A 16 40.49 -15.48 -2.81
CA GLU A 16 41.62 -16.14 -3.50
C GLU A 16 41.35 -17.62 -3.82
N ASP A 17 41.35 -17.86 -5.14
CA ASP A 17 41.56 -19.12 -5.86
C ASP A 17 40.51 -20.23 -5.80
N MET A 18 39.75 -20.35 -6.89
CA MET A 18 39.70 -21.57 -7.71
C MET A 18 39.21 -21.23 -9.13
N LEU A 19 40.16 -21.05 -10.05
CA LEU A 19 39.97 -21.27 -11.48
C LEU A 19 40.31 -22.74 -11.78
N GLU A 20 39.42 -23.48 -12.45
CA GLU A 20 39.85 -24.51 -13.40
C GLU A 20 38.75 -24.85 -14.42
N ASN A 21 38.91 -24.28 -15.62
CA ASN A 21 38.86 -24.93 -16.92
C ASN A 21 37.78 -26.02 -17.18
N LYS A 22 36.74 -25.63 -17.94
CA LYS A 22 36.24 -26.42 -19.09
C LYS A 22 35.29 -25.61 -19.96
N SER A 23 35.36 -25.85 -21.27
CA SER A 23 34.46 -25.36 -22.32
C SER A 23 34.74 -23.98 -22.93
N ILE A 24 35.99 -23.74 -23.31
CA ILE A 24 36.31 -22.85 -24.44
C ILE A 24 36.47 -23.74 -25.68
N GLU A 25 35.34 -24.19 -26.24
CA GLU A 25 35.33 -24.81 -27.59
C GLU A 25 33.99 -24.62 -28.33
N ASP A 26 32.92 -24.18 -27.65
CA ASP A 26 31.62 -23.97 -28.29
C ASP A 26 31.36 -22.53 -28.79
N ALA A 27 32.23 -21.57 -28.50
CA ALA A 27 32.05 -20.17 -28.92
C ALA A 27 32.53 -19.87 -30.36
N SER A 28 33.28 -20.78 -30.99
CA SER A 28 33.80 -20.57 -32.36
C SER A 28 32.86 -21.06 -33.47
N LYS A 29 31.84 -21.87 -33.15
CA LYS A 29 30.83 -22.35 -34.12
C LYS A 29 29.60 -21.46 -34.25
N VAL A 30 29.44 -20.46 -33.37
CA VAL A 30 28.30 -19.53 -33.40
C VAL A 30 28.62 -18.29 -34.26
N ALA A 31 29.90 -18.01 -34.52
CA ALA A 31 30.32 -16.86 -35.33
C ALA A 31 30.29 -17.12 -36.86
N GLU A 32 30.36 -18.37 -37.33
CA GLU A 32 30.27 -18.71 -38.75
C GLU A 32 28.83 -18.91 -39.26
N THR A 33 27.85 -19.14 -38.36
CA THR A 33 26.42 -19.21 -38.73
C THR A 33 25.75 -17.84 -38.85
N LEU A 34 26.45 -16.75 -38.48
CA LEU A 34 25.93 -15.38 -38.52
C LEU A 34 26.39 -14.58 -39.76
N HIS A 35 27.10 -15.21 -40.70
CA HIS A 35 27.57 -14.56 -41.94
C HIS A 35 26.91 -15.05 -43.23
N SER A 36 25.82 -15.84 -43.15
CA SER A 36 25.04 -16.28 -44.33
C SER A 36 23.57 -15.83 -44.34
N VAL A 37 23.18 -14.87 -43.51
CA VAL A 37 21.81 -14.31 -43.48
C VAL A 37 21.76 -12.86 -44.00
N ALA A 38 22.87 -12.34 -44.52
CA ALA A 38 22.94 -11.07 -45.21
C ALA A 38 22.88 -11.30 -46.73
N GLU A 39 21.66 -11.30 -47.25
CA GLU A 39 21.21 -11.14 -48.66
C GLU A 39 20.04 -12.08 -48.96
N LYS A 40 18.89 -11.78 -48.35
CA LYS A 40 17.62 -12.03 -48.99
C LYS A 40 16.71 -10.85 -48.69
N GLU A 41 16.73 -9.88 -49.59
CA GLU A 41 15.68 -8.88 -49.67
C GLU A 41 14.33 -9.61 -49.65
N PRO A 42 13.42 -9.29 -48.71
CA PRO A 42 12.10 -9.89 -48.76
C PRO A 42 11.40 -9.39 -50.02
N ASP A 43 10.99 -10.33 -50.86
CA ASP A 43 10.14 -10.10 -52.02
C ASP A 43 8.81 -9.49 -51.56
N ILE A 44 8.76 -8.15 -51.55
CA ILE A 44 7.66 -7.30 -51.06
C ILE A 44 6.36 -7.56 -51.84
N THR A 45 6.44 -8.25 -53.00
CA THR A 45 5.26 -8.53 -53.83
C THR A 45 4.46 -9.76 -53.40
N GLN A 46 5.05 -10.71 -52.67
CA GLN A 46 4.34 -11.90 -52.19
C GLN A 46 3.64 -11.68 -50.83
N SER A 47 4.25 -10.93 -49.91
CA SER A 47 3.64 -10.65 -48.60
C SER A 47 2.37 -9.80 -48.69
N GLY A 48 2.29 -8.92 -49.69
CA GLY A 48 1.11 -8.09 -49.93
C GLY A 48 -0.12 -8.90 -50.35
N SER A 49 0.05 -9.98 -51.13
CA SER A 49 -1.10 -10.81 -51.53
C SER A 49 -1.63 -11.64 -50.36
N VAL A 50 -0.74 -12.19 -49.53
CA VAL A 50 -1.12 -13.04 -48.38
C VAL A 50 -1.92 -12.24 -47.34
N ILE A 51 -1.50 -11.02 -47.01
CA ILE A 51 -2.22 -10.17 -46.05
C ILE A 51 -3.56 -9.68 -46.61
N VAL A 52 -3.63 -9.37 -47.91
CA VAL A 52 -4.89 -8.99 -48.56
C VAL A 52 -5.89 -10.14 -48.51
N ASP A 53 -5.46 -11.37 -48.79
CA ASP A 53 -6.30 -12.56 -48.71
C ASP A 53 -6.78 -12.80 -47.26
N ARG A 54 -5.89 -12.63 -46.28
CA ARG A 54 -6.23 -12.75 -44.85
C ARG A 54 -7.26 -11.71 -44.44
N LEU A 55 -7.08 -10.43 -44.78
CA LEU A 55 -8.07 -9.38 -44.49
C LEU A 55 -9.44 -9.67 -45.12
N MET A 56 -9.46 -10.25 -46.32
CA MET A 56 -10.69 -10.66 -46.99
C MET A 56 -11.39 -11.83 -46.30
N GLN A 57 -10.66 -12.78 -45.71
CA GLN A 57 -11.24 -13.87 -44.89
C GLN A 57 -11.96 -13.34 -43.65
N PHE A 58 -11.51 -12.20 -43.10
CA PHE A 58 -12.16 -11.50 -41.99
C PHE A 58 -13.28 -10.55 -42.46
N GLY A 59 -13.64 -10.62 -43.75
CA GLY A 59 -14.80 -9.98 -44.34
C GLY A 59 -14.61 -8.54 -44.82
N LEU A 60 -13.36 -8.09 -45.00
CA LEU A 60 -13.10 -6.81 -45.65
C LEU A 60 -13.26 -6.92 -47.17
N SER A 61 -13.69 -5.83 -47.81
CA SER A 61 -13.72 -5.75 -49.27
C SER A 61 -12.29 -5.74 -49.84
N LYS A 62 -12.11 -6.27 -51.05
CA LYS A 62 -10.81 -6.28 -51.75
C LYS A 62 -10.17 -4.88 -51.83
N THR A 63 -10.97 -3.84 -52.06
CA THR A 63 -10.50 -2.45 -52.10
C THR A 63 -10.01 -1.95 -50.73
N ALA A 64 -10.71 -2.31 -49.66
CA ALA A 64 -10.30 -1.97 -48.29
C ALA A 64 -9.06 -2.76 -47.86
N ALA A 65 -8.99 -4.05 -48.17
CA ALA A 65 -7.85 -4.92 -47.85
C ALA A 65 -6.56 -4.42 -48.52
N VAL A 66 -6.61 -4.10 -49.82
CA VAL A 66 -5.48 -3.50 -50.54
C VAL A 66 -5.07 -2.16 -49.93
N LYS A 67 -6.04 -1.31 -49.56
CA LYS A 67 -5.75 -0.03 -48.91
C LYS A 67 -4.99 -0.21 -47.59
N TRP A 68 -5.46 -1.12 -46.73
CA TRP A 68 -4.81 -1.40 -45.45
C TRP A 68 -3.41 -1.99 -45.63
N SER A 69 -3.25 -2.97 -46.52
CA SER A 69 -1.93 -3.59 -46.82
C SER A 69 -0.87 -2.60 -47.33
N LYS A 70 -1.28 -1.46 -47.91
CA LYS A 70 -0.38 -0.40 -48.38
C LYS A 70 -0.12 0.68 -47.33
N THR A 71 -1.01 0.83 -46.35
CA THR A 71 -0.97 1.92 -45.38
C THR A 71 -0.28 1.50 -44.09
N VAL A 72 -0.35 0.21 -43.76
CA VAL A 72 0.07 -0.34 -42.47
C VAL A 72 0.90 -1.59 -42.71
N ASP A 73 1.92 -1.79 -41.86
CA ASP A 73 2.83 -2.92 -41.96
C ASP A 73 2.10 -4.28 -41.82
N ALA A 74 2.61 -5.27 -42.55
CA ALA A 74 2.04 -6.60 -42.61
C ALA A 74 2.01 -7.28 -41.24
N VAL A 75 3.06 -7.13 -40.44
CA VAL A 75 3.17 -7.75 -39.10
C VAL A 75 2.12 -7.17 -38.15
N TYR A 76 1.95 -5.85 -38.18
CA TYR A 76 0.93 -5.16 -37.37
C TYR A 76 -0.49 -5.62 -37.72
N ILE A 77 -0.79 -5.77 -39.01
CA ILE A 77 -2.09 -6.27 -39.45
C ILE A 77 -2.30 -7.69 -38.93
N ASP A 78 -1.28 -8.53 -39.00
CA ASP A 78 -1.33 -9.93 -38.57
C ASP A 78 -1.63 -10.08 -37.08
N GLU A 79 -0.94 -9.31 -36.23
CA GLU A 79 -1.16 -9.31 -34.76
C GLU A 79 -2.60 -8.93 -34.40
N ILE A 80 -3.17 -7.95 -35.10
CA ILE A 80 -4.56 -7.53 -34.89
C ILE A 80 -5.53 -8.62 -35.37
N LEU A 81 -5.25 -9.26 -36.50
CA LEU A 81 -6.10 -10.34 -37.02
C LEU A 81 -6.07 -11.56 -36.12
N ASP A 82 -4.91 -11.92 -35.55
CA ASP A 82 -4.80 -13.00 -34.55
C ASP A 82 -5.67 -12.72 -33.31
N LEU A 83 -5.67 -11.48 -32.82
CA LEU A 83 -6.51 -11.07 -31.69
C LEU A 83 -8.00 -11.16 -32.04
N VAL A 84 -8.38 -10.63 -33.19
CA VAL A 84 -9.77 -10.67 -33.67
C VAL A 84 -10.23 -12.13 -33.85
N GLU A 85 -9.35 -13.00 -34.35
CA GLU A 85 -9.63 -14.43 -34.50
C GLU A 85 -9.88 -15.11 -33.15
N PHE A 86 -9.01 -14.83 -32.16
CA PHE A 86 -9.16 -15.34 -30.81
C PHE A 86 -10.51 -14.94 -30.19
N GLU A 87 -10.89 -13.67 -30.30
CA GLU A 87 -12.15 -13.16 -29.74
C GLU A 87 -13.40 -13.63 -30.51
N TYR A 88 -13.25 -13.86 -31.82
CA TYR A 88 -14.32 -14.43 -32.65
C TYR A 88 -14.57 -15.88 -32.27
N ARG A 89 -13.50 -16.68 -32.10
CA ARG A 89 -13.59 -18.07 -31.60
C ARG A 89 -14.15 -18.14 -30.18
N ALA A 90 -13.89 -17.13 -29.35
CA ALA A 90 -14.48 -17.01 -28.02
C ALA A 90 -15.97 -16.59 -28.01
N GLY A 91 -16.58 -16.37 -29.18
CA GLY A 91 -18.00 -16.00 -29.33
C GLY A 91 -18.32 -14.57 -28.90
N LYS A 92 -17.31 -13.72 -28.67
CA LYS A 92 -17.49 -12.33 -28.22
C LYS A 92 -17.87 -11.37 -29.36
N ILE A 93 -17.54 -11.74 -30.59
CA ILE A 93 -17.74 -10.89 -31.77
C ILE A 93 -18.95 -11.36 -32.57
N ARG A 94 -19.98 -10.50 -32.64
CA ARG A 94 -21.18 -10.74 -33.43
C ARG A 94 -21.04 -10.32 -34.91
N ASN A 95 -20.25 -9.30 -35.19
CA ASN A 95 -20.04 -8.76 -36.55
C ASN A 95 -18.53 -8.66 -36.83
N LEU A 96 -18.00 -9.71 -37.45
CA LEU A 96 -16.57 -9.86 -37.71
C LEU A 96 -16.00 -8.72 -38.58
N PRO A 97 -16.57 -8.38 -39.77
CA PRO A 97 -16.04 -7.29 -40.60
C PRO A 97 -15.95 -5.93 -39.88
N ALA A 98 -17.03 -5.55 -39.19
CA ALA A 98 -17.07 -4.26 -38.50
C ALA A 98 -16.11 -4.22 -37.31
N TYR A 99 -15.91 -5.35 -36.64
CA TYR A 99 -14.97 -5.47 -35.53
C TYR A 99 -13.53 -5.40 -36.01
N THR A 100 -13.17 -6.11 -37.09
CA THR A 100 -11.84 -6.08 -37.70
C THR A 100 -11.44 -4.66 -38.10
N ILE A 101 -12.34 -3.90 -38.74
CA ILE A 101 -12.07 -2.49 -39.11
C ILE A 101 -11.84 -1.64 -37.85
N LYS A 102 -12.65 -1.82 -36.81
CA LYS A 102 -12.48 -1.08 -35.54
C LYS A 102 -11.18 -1.44 -34.82
N ALA A 103 -10.78 -2.70 -34.86
CA ALA A 103 -9.54 -3.18 -34.27
C ALA A 103 -8.32 -2.58 -34.99
N LEU A 104 -8.34 -2.55 -36.32
CA LEU A 104 -7.31 -1.90 -37.15
C LEU A 104 -7.24 -0.38 -36.95
N GLN A 105 -8.37 0.28 -36.65
CA GLN A 105 -8.42 1.73 -36.41
C GLN A 105 -7.98 2.15 -35.02
N ASN A 106 -8.30 1.37 -33.99
CA ASN A 106 -8.15 1.77 -32.59
C ASN A 106 -7.04 1.04 -31.84
N ASP A 107 -6.25 0.21 -32.54
CA ASP A 107 -5.18 -0.62 -31.98
C ASP A 107 -5.62 -1.40 -30.74
N TYR A 108 -6.37 -2.48 -30.97
CA TYR A 108 -6.89 -3.32 -29.89
C TYR A 108 -5.85 -4.23 -29.25
N ARG A 109 -4.58 -4.15 -29.65
CA ARG A 109 -3.53 -4.93 -28.99
C ARG A 109 -3.51 -4.58 -27.51
N PRO A 110 -3.43 -5.58 -26.61
CA PRO A 110 -3.30 -5.32 -25.19
C PRO A 110 -2.05 -4.47 -24.99
N LYS A 111 -2.23 -3.21 -24.57
CA LYS A 111 -1.10 -2.36 -24.23
C LYS A 111 -0.30 -3.09 -23.15
N PRO A 112 1.03 -3.16 -23.27
CA PRO A 112 1.84 -3.72 -22.20
C PRO A 112 1.48 -2.96 -20.92
N VAL A 113 1.04 -3.69 -19.89
CA VAL A 113 0.82 -3.12 -18.56
C VAL A 113 2.14 -2.50 -18.16
N THR A 114 2.24 -1.18 -18.25
CA THR A 114 3.48 -0.49 -17.94
C THR A 114 3.71 -0.58 -16.44
N ILE A 115 4.93 -0.89 -16.03
CA ILE A 115 5.42 -0.94 -14.64
C ILE A 115 4.94 0.28 -13.81
N ALA A 116 4.67 1.42 -14.46
CA ALA A 116 4.09 2.62 -13.86
C ALA A 116 2.69 2.44 -13.23
N GLU A 117 1.81 1.60 -13.80
CA GLU A 117 0.47 1.35 -13.24
C GLU A 117 0.53 0.47 -11.97
N ASP A 118 1.42 -0.53 -11.96
CA ASP A 118 1.64 -1.37 -10.78
C ASP A 118 2.36 -0.62 -9.65
N VAL A 119 3.32 0.26 -9.97
CA VAL A 119 3.97 1.14 -8.98
C VAL A 119 2.96 2.11 -8.37
N SER A 120 2.08 2.71 -9.19
CA SER A 120 1.02 3.62 -8.72
C SER A 120 0.00 2.92 -7.82
N LYS A 121 -0.35 1.67 -8.12
CA LYS A 121 -1.24 0.86 -7.29
C LYS A 121 -0.57 0.48 -5.95
N ALA A 122 0.67 -0.01 -5.99
CA ALA A 122 1.41 -0.36 -4.79
C ALA A 122 1.67 0.83 -3.87
N GLU A 123 1.90 2.02 -4.43
CA GLU A 123 2.09 3.25 -3.65
C GLU A 123 0.79 3.72 -2.98
N ARG A 124 -0.35 3.62 -3.68
CA ARG A 124 -1.67 3.87 -3.08
C ARG A 124 -2.01 2.89 -1.97
N GLU A 125 -1.70 1.60 -2.15
CA GLU A 125 -1.90 0.58 -1.12
C GLU A 125 -1.04 0.84 0.11
N LYS A 126 0.22 1.25 -0.07
CA LYS A 126 1.11 1.63 1.04
C LYS A 126 0.59 2.86 1.79
N LEU A 127 0.17 3.91 1.09
CA LEU A 127 -0.40 5.11 1.71
C LEU A 127 -1.68 4.78 2.50
N GLN A 128 -2.53 3.91 1.96
CA GLN A 128 -3.74 3.47 2.66
C GLN A 128 -3.42 2.64 3.89
N ALA A 129 -2.45 1.72 3.80
CA ALA A 129 -2.03 0.90 4.94
C ALA A 129 -1.47 1.76 6.07
N GLU A 130 -0.66 2.78 5.75
CA GLU A 130 -0.11 3.71 6.74
C GLU A 130 -1.21 4.56 7.39
N SER A 131 -2.16 5.07 6.60
CA SER A 131 -3.32 5.80 7.11
C SER A 131 -4.15 4.94 8.06
N ASN A 132 -4.41 3.68 7.71
CA ASN A 132 -5.16 2.75 8.55
C ASN A 132 -4.41 2.45 9.85
N ARG A 133 -3.08 2.29 9.77
CA ARG A 133 -2.23 2.09 10.95
C ARG A 133 -2.26 3.29 11.89
N GLN A 134 -2.20 4.50 11.35
CA GLN A 134 -2.29 5.72 12.15
C GLN A 134 -3.65 5.83 12.85
N GLN A 135 -4.75 5.57 12.12
CA GLN A 135 -6.09 5.54 12.70
C GLN A 135 -6.22 4.52 13.84
N ALA A 136 -5.67 3.30 13.65
CA ALA A 136 -5.66 2.28 14.70
C ALA A 136 -4.89 2.75 15.95
N GLN A 137 -3.73 3.41 15.76
CA GLN A 137 -2.97 3.97 16.88
C GLN A 137 -3.72 5.08 17.61
N ASP A 138 -4.41 5.94 16.88
CA ASP A 138 -5.17 7.05 17.46
C ASP A 138 -6.38 6.53 18.26
N VAL A 139 -7.07 5.51 17.74
CA VAL A 139 -8.12 4.80 18.48
C VAL A 139 -7.57 4.17 19.75
N LEU A 140 -6.45 3.45 19.68
CA LEU A 140 -5.82 2.84 20.86
C LEU A 140 -5.44 3.89 21.92
N LYS A 141 -4.83 5.01 21.51
CA LYS A 141 -4.50 6.11 22.43
C LYS A 141 -5.74 6.74 23.07
N SER A 142 -6.82 6.86 22.32
CA SER A 142 -8.09 7.40 22.83
C SER A 142 -8.70 6.47 23.88
N LEU A 143 -8.72 5.16 23.60
CA LEU A 143 -9.21 4.13 24.53
C LEU A 143 -8.35 4.07 25.80
N GLU A 144 -7.03 4.16 25.66
CA GLU A 144 -6.12 4.23 26.80
C GLU A 144 -6.39 5.48 27.67
N THR A 145 -6.58 6.62 27.02
CA THR A 145 -6.91 7.88 27.71
C THR A 145 -8.22 7.77 28.49
N ASP A 146 -9.25 7.20 27.86
CA ASP A 146 -10.57 7.04 28.49
C ASP A 146 -10.55 6.02 29.62
N TYR A 147 -9.84 4.91 29.46
CA TYR A 147 -9.62 3.92 30.52
C TYR A 147 -9.00 4.56 31.77
N TYR A 148 -7.88 5.28 31.62
CA TYR A 148 -7.23 5.92 32.75
C TYR A 148 -8.06 7.05 33.35
N ARG A 149 -8.86 7.74 32.54
CA ARG A 149 -9.81 8.74 33.04
C ARG A 149 -10.83 8.09 33.96
N GLN A 150 -11.48 7.01 33.50
CA GLN A 150 -12.47 6.27 34.28
C GLN A 150 -11.87 5.71 35.57
N ARG A 151 -10.71 5.06 35.48
CA ARG A 151 -10.04 4.47 36.65
C ARG A 151 -9.64 5.53 37.67
N LEU A 152 -9.18 6.70 37.22
CA LEU A 152 -8.87 7.82 38.11
C LEU A 152 -10.14 8.39 38.76
N ASP A 153 -11.24 8.53 38.01
CA ASP A 153 -12.51 9.00 38.56
C ASP A 153 -13.04 8.05 39.65
N THR A 154 -12.97 6.74 39.41
CA THR A 154 -13.31 5.72 40.41
C THR A 154 -12.43 5.85 41.66
N ALA A 155 -11.11 5.87 41.49
CA ALA A 155 -10.17 6.00 42.60
C ALA A 155 -10.41 7.28 43.41
N LEU A 156 -10.65 8.41 42.74
CA LEU A 156 -10.97 9.68 43.41
C LEU A 156 -12.31 9.62 44.16
N SER A 157 -13.31 8.89 43.64
CA SER A 157 -14.63 8.76 44.28
C SER A 157 -14.61 7.88 45.53
N GLU A 158 -13.71 6.89 45.58
CA GLU A 158 -13.54 5.97 46.71
C GLU A 158 -12.74 6.59 47.88
N LEU A 159 -12.01 7.68 47.63
CA LEU A 159 -11.32 8.41 48.69
C LEU A 159 -12.30 9.01 49.69
N SER A 160 -11.99 8.86 50.98
CA SER A 160 -12.65 9.62 52.05
C SER A 160 -12.40 11.12 51.87
N ASN A 161 -13.27 11.95 52.44
CA ASN A 161 -13.10 13.41 52.41
C ASN A 161 -11.74 13.82 52.99
N SER A 162 -11.30 13.20 54.09
CA SER A 162 -9.99 13.48 54.70
C SER A 162 -8.82 13.11 53.80
N ALA A 163 -8.89 11.99 53.09
CA ALA A 163 -7.85 11.56 52.16
C ALA A 163 -7.81 12.46 50.91
N ARG A 164 -8.97 12.93 50.44
CA ARG A 164 -9.06 13.90 49.34
C ARG A 164 -8.44 15.24 49.73
N GLU A 165 -8.79 15.78 50.89
CA GLU A 165 -8.20 17.03 51.40
C GLU A 165 -6.68 16.92 51.55
N ALA A 166 -6.18 15.80 52.08
CA ALA A 166 -4.74 15.55 52.16
C ALA A 166 -4.07 15.52 50.77
N LEU A 167 -4.69 14.88 49.78
CA LEU A 167 -4.18 14.83 48.42
C LEU A 167 -4.15 16.21 47.75
N GLU A 168 -5.18 17.04 47.97
CA GLU A 168 -5.24 18.42 47.48
C GLU A 168 -4.18 19.31 48.14
N GLN A 169 -3.97 19.13 49.44
CA GLN A 169 -2.94 19.84 50.19
C GLN A 169 -1.54 19.46 49.71
N ASP A 170 -1.25 18.16 49.54
CA ASP A 170 0.00 17.66 48.99
C ASP A 170 0.26 18.24 47.58
N PHE A 171 -0.78 18.28 46.74
CA PHE A 171 -0.71 18.89 45.42
C PHE A 171 -0.34 20.38 45.50
N TRP A 172 -1.01 21.12 46.39
CA TRP A 172 -0.73 22.53 46.61
C TRP A 172 0.71 22.75 47.07
N ASP A 173 1.18 21.97 48.04
CA ASP A 173 2.53 22.08 48.57
C ASP A 173 3.61 21.77 47.53
N ALA A 174 3.35 20.83 46.62
CA ALA A 174 4.23 20.53 45.49
C ALA A 174 4.26 21.66 44.43
N HIS A 175 3.18 22.45 44.30
CA HIS A 175 3.01 23.41 43.19
C HIS A 175 2.95 24.89 43.61
N LYS A 176 3.10 25.20 44.90
CA LYS A 176 3.04 26.55 45.48
C LYS A 176 4.09 27.55 44.96
N GLY A 177 5.09 27.07 44.22
CA GLY A 177 6.11 27.90 43.54
C GLY A 177 5.89 28.11 42.04
N ASN A 178 4.86 27.51 41.45
CA ASN A 178 4.66 27.48 40.00
C ASN A 178 3.67 28.57 39.52
N VAL A 179 3.59 28.80 38.21
CA VAL A 179 2.66 29.74 37.54
C VAL A 179 1.18 29.45 37.83
N LEU A 180 0.87 28.26 38.32
CA LEU A 180 -0.49 27.83 38.69
C LEU A 180 -1.02 28.50 39.97
N VAL A 181 -0.13 29.03 40.82
CA VAL A 181 -0.48 29.65 42.12
C VAL A 181 -1.56 30.71 41.99
N LYS A 182 -1.44 31.61 41.00
CA LYS A 182 -2.41 32.68 40.77
C LYS A 182 -3.79 32.15 40.37
N LYS A 183 -3.84 31.03 39.63
CA LYS A 183 -5.09 30.40 39.16
C LYS A 183 -5.73 29.59 40.30
N TYR A 184 -4.92 28.83 41.03
CA TYR A 184 -5.33 28.07 42.20
C TYR A 184 -5.93 28.98 43.28
N ARG A 185 -5.30 30.11 43.61
CA ARG A 185 -5.85 31.04 44.63
C ARG A 185 -7.20 31.66 44.24
N LYS A 186 -7.53 31.74 42.95
CA LYS A 186 -8.79 32.34 42.46
C LYS A 186 -9.96 31.35 42.44
N GLN A 187 -9.69 30.11 42.03
CA GLN A 187 -10.74 29.13 41.71
C GLN A 187 -10.43 27.72 42.23
N GLY A 188 -9.34 27.55 42.98
CA GLY A 188 -8.85 26.26 43.45
C GLY A 188 -8.61 25.28 42.30
N ILE A 189 -8.98 24.04 42.55
CA ILE A 189 -8.97 22.94 41.58
C ILE A 189 -10.12 23.07 40.56
N GLY A 190 -11.08 23.98 40.77
CA GLY A 190 -12.15 24.28 39.82
C GLY A 190 -11.67 24.95 38.54
N HIS A 191 -10.46 25.54 38.52
CA HIS A 191 -9.91 26.13 37.29
C HIS A 191 -9.47 25.02 36.31
N PRO A 192 -9.89 25.01 35.02
CA PRO A 192 -9.62 23.91 34.09
C PRO A 192 -8.15 23.50 33.97
N VAL A 193 -7.25 24.49 33.87
CA VAL A 193 -5.79 24.24 33.82
C VAL A 193 -5.26 23.63 35.11
N VAL A 194 -5.72 24.10 36.28
CA VAL A 194 -5.30 23.55 37.58
C VAL A 194 -5.84 22.13 37.73
N ASN A 195 -7.11 21.91 37.35
CA ASN A 195 -7.74 20.62 37.35
C ASN A 195 -6.97 19.59 36.53
N SER A 196 -6.56 19.97 35.31
CA SER A 196 -5.76 19.09 34.44
C SER A 196 -4.44 18.67 35.09
N VAL A 197 -3.72 19.60 35.70
CA VAL A 197 -2.44 19.31 36.38
C VAL A 197 -2.66 18.51 37.67
N TYR A 198 -3.71 18.83 38.42
CA TYR A 198 -4.11 18.06 39.60
C TYR A 198 -4.47 16.62 39.25
N ARG A 199 -5.22 16.38 38.16
CA ARG A 199 -5.57 15.03 37.71
C ARG A 199 -4.35 14.24 37.25
N ALA A 200 -3.37 14.89 36.62
CA ALA A 200 -2.10 14.26 36.29
C ALA A 200 -1.31 13.88 37.56
N TYR A 201 -1.26 14.76 38.55
CA TYR A 201 -0.64 14.51 39.86
C TYR A 201 -1.34 13.36 40.61
N ALA A 202 -2.67 13.39 40.67
CA ALA A 202 -3.48 12.35 41.31
C ALA A 202 -3.34 11.00 40.61
N LYS A 203 -3.26 10.97 39.27
CA LYS A 203 -2.96 9.75 38.50
C LYS A 203 -1.64 9.14 38.95
N ALA A 204 -0.56 9.93 38.97
CA ALA A 204 0.75 9.46 39.40
C ALA A 204 0.73 8.93 40.84
N ARG A 205 -0.01 9.58 41.74
CA ARG A 205 -0.04 9.23 43.16
C ARG A 205 -0.90 8.01 43.47
N LEU A 206 -2.05 7.85 42.80
CA LEU A 206 -3.05 6.82 43.08
C LEU A 206 -2.92 5.59 42.19
N LEU A 207 -2.51 5.79 40.93
CA LEU A 207 -2.43 4.74 39.91
C LEU A 207 -0.97 4.47 39.47
N GLY A 208 0.01 5.19 40.02
CA GLY A 208 1.41 5.14 39.57
C GLY A 208 1.67 5.95 38.29
N ASP A 209 2.91 5.98 37.82
CA ASP A 209 3.38 6.85 36.72
C ASP A 209 2.77 6.54 35.33
N GLY A 210 1.72 5.72 35.26
CA GLY A 210 1.07 5.32 34.00
C GLY A 210 1.99 4.53 33.07
N ASN A 211 3.16 4.09 33.57
CA ASN A 211 4.09 3.30 32.80
C ASN A 211 3.71 1.82 32.98
N ILE A 212 3.21 1.23 31.90
CA ILE A 212 2.65 -0.12 31.79
C ILE A 212 3.63 -1.24 32.20
N ALA A 213 4.89 -0.91 32.53
CA ALA A 213 5.95 -1.86 32.85
C ALA A 213 5.74 -2.67 34.15
N ALA A 214 4.74 -2.36 34.99
CA ALA A 214 4.48 -3.07 36.23
C ALA A 214 3.15 -3.85 36.21
N GLY A 215 3.15 -5.01 35.55
CA GLY A 215 2.30 -6.18 35.86
C GLY A 215 0.77 -6.02 35.84
N SER A 216 0.17 -5.45 36.88
CA SER A 216 -1.28 -5.45 37.11
C SER A 216 -2.05 -4.50 36.18
N ASP A 217 -1.52 -3.30 35.98
CA ASP A 217 -2.22 -2.25 35.22
C ASP A 217 -2.32 -2.57 33.73
N ARG A 218 -1.36 -3.34 33.20
CA ARG A 218 -1.41 -3.83 31.82
C ARG A 218 -2.49 -4.89 31.64
N ALA A 219 -2.56 -5.85 32.56
CA ALA A 219 -3.56 -6.91 32.50
C ALA A 219 -4.99 -6.34 32.63
N ASP A 220 -5.19 -5.37 33.51
CA ASP A 220 -6.48 -4.70 33.68
C ASP A 220 -6.88 -3.88 32.43
N PHE A 221 -5.92 -3.23 31.78
CA PHE A 221 -6.17 -2.54 30.52
C PHE A 221 -6.45 -3.53 29.37
N GLU A 222 -5.76 -4.66 29.31
CA GLU A 222 -6.05 -5.71 28.32
C GLU A 222 -7.42 -6.34 28.53
N ALA A 223 -7.84 -6.55 29.78
CA ALA A 223 -9.21 -6.96 30.10
C ALA A 223 -10.25 -5.90 29.72
N PHE A 224 -9.96 -4.61 29.95
CA PHE A 224 -10.80 -3.51 29.46
C PHE A 224 -10.90 -3.52 27.93
N LEU A 225 -9.78 -3.65 27.22
CA LEU A 225 -9.79 -3.77 25.77
C LEU A 225 -10.58 -5.01 25.31
N ALA A 226 -10.50 -6.13 26.01
CA ALA A 226 -11.30 -7.33 25.72
C ALA A 226 -12.81 -7.07 25.85
N THR A 227 -13.23 -6.27 26.85
CA THR A 227 -14.64 -5.84 26.98
C THR A 227 -15.06 -4.82 25.92
N GLN A 228 -14.14 -4.02 25.41
CA GLN A 228 -14.37 -3.13 24.25
C GLN A 228 -14.23 -3.87 22.91
N HIS A 229 -13.70 -5.11 22.90
CA HIS A 229 -13.37 -5.83 21.67
C HIS A 229 -14.60 -6.33 20.92
N GLU A 230 -15.73 -6.51 21.60
CA GLU A 230 -17.04 -6.72 20.95
C GLU A 230 -17.43 -5.50 20.10
N VAL A 231 -17.02 -4.29 20.50
CA VAL A 231 -17.24 -3.02 19.78
C VAL A 231 -16.18 -2.79 18.69
N LEU A 232 -14.94 -3.25 18.89
CA LEU A 232 -13.85 -3.12 17.90
C LEU A 232 -13.93 -4.17 16.78
N ALA A 233 -14.46 -5.36 17.03
CA ALA A 233 -14.67 -6.39 16.01
C ALA A 233 -15.65 -5.93 14.92
N ASP A 234 -16.66 -5.15 15.29
CA ASP A 234 -17.60 -4.52 14.35
C ASP A 234 -16.92 -3.46 13.47
N LEU A 235 -15.93 -2.73 14.01
CA LEU A 235 -15.12 -1.75 13.26
C LEU A 235 -14.12 -2.42 12.31
N GLU A 236 -13.47 -3.50 12.73
CA GLU A 236 -12.60 -4.31 11.85
C GLU A 236 -13.40 -5.00 10.73
N ALA A 237 -14.57 -5.56 11.05
CA ALA A 237 -15.46 -6.13 10.05
C ALA A 237 -15.98 -5.08 9.06
N ALA A 238 -16.27 -3.85 9.52
CA ALA A 238 -16.64 -2.73 8.65
C ALA A 238 -15.49 -2.28 7.74
N ALA A 239 -14.24 -2.28 8.24
CA ALA A 239 -13.06 -1.97 7.44
C ALA A 239 -12.79 -3.03 6.36
N GLN A 240 -13.03 -4.31 6.66
CA GLN A 240 -12.88 -5.41 5.70
C GLN A 240 -14.00 -5.44 4.65
N ASN A 241 -15.22 -5.00 4.97
CA ASN A 241 -16.36 -4.97 4.04
C ASN A 241 -16.22 -3.89 2.95
N ILE A 242 -15.39 -2.87 3.17
CA ILE A 242 -15.07 -1.84 2.15
C ILE A 242 -14.20 -2.43 1.02
N PHE A 243 -13.40 -3.47 1.30
CA PHE A 243 -12.56 -4.16 0.32
C PHE A 243 -13.34 -5.09 -0.63
N GLN A 244 -14.59 -5.45 -0.29
CA GLN A 244 -15.41 -6.40 -1.06
C GLN A 244 -16.41 -5.74 -2.03
N LYS A 245 -16.46 -4.39 -2.13
CA LYS A 245 -17.29 -3.71 -3.14
C LYS A 245 -16.69 -3.85 -4.54
N LYS A 246 -16.86 -5.05 -5.10
CA LYS A 246 -16.69 -5.38 -6.51
C LYS A 246 -17.34 -4.28 -7.37
N PRO A 247 -16.65 -3.70 -8.36
CA PRO A 247 -17.26 -2.68 -9.20
C PRO A 247 -18.49 -3.29 -9.86
N ARG A 248 -19.67 -2.72 -9.57
CA ARG A 248 -20.90 -3.06 -10.27
C ARG A 248 -20.66 -2.77 -11.76
N ALA A 249 -20.58 -3.83 -12.56
CA ALA A 249 -20.63 -3.73 -14.00
C ALA A 249 -21.87 -2.92 -14.35
N ARG A 250 -21.68 -1.73 -14.93
CA ARG A 250 -22.77 -0.93 -15.48
C ARG A 250 -23.38 -1.75 -16.61
N ARG A 251 -24.64 -2.13 -16.45
CA ARG A 251 -25.49 -2.64 -17.53
C ARG A 251 -25.93 -1.47 -18.40
#